data_AF-A0A9D8PH55-F1
#
_entry.id   AF-A0A9D8PH55-F1
#
_cell.length_a   1.000
_cell.length_b   1.000
_cell.length_c   1.000
_cell.angle_alpha   90.00
_cell.angle_beta   90.00
_cell.angle_gamma   90.00
#
_symmetry.space_group_name_H-M   'P 1'
#
loop_
_entity.id
_entity.type
_entity.pdbx_description
1 polymer ?
#
loop_
_entity_poly.entity_id
_entity_poly.type
_entity_poly.pdbx_seq_one_letter_code
_entity_poly.pdbx_strand_id
1 'polypeptide(L)'
;LGFQTVTVGGTDSEGNDITNEMSYIVLDAVKTVRAIVPPLALRWHDKMPKRLVHKAIEVMASGMPQPAIFNDKVNVLRLVAMGCPIEDANNYSINNCMVPTIPGKNFNHVSAWANGIPVPLCLNTALGVAPLALYKKAGLKTIDPAKLSSAEELMDATIENYRWLVHRLVQIANIMDALYREYAPRPFLSAIIDDCIERAQDVRDWNYMPDYRDIDLFGLNTVADSIAAVKKLVFDDKKVTMEKLVEALKTNWQGYEDIRKLCLEAPKFGNDDDYVDLISREVGKRLSEETKKCKTNWGGPVVIDGTAATAWWSFGRVCAATPDGRTNGDPFNDGTISPMAGADKKGPTAVLKSVAKVDPLASWNQLFNQTFMPQYLTGHNAESFAQYLKTFGDLGIHHIQFTTVGRDTLEDAQKHPEKYPNLMVRVAGFAAYFIDLDKKIQDSIIARTPQCL
;
A
#
# COMPACT_ATOMS: atom_id res chain seq x y z
N LEU A 1 -10.41 -7.34 15.78
CA LEU A 1 -10.44 -5.92 16.16
C LEU A 1 -9.01 -5.39 16.05
N GLY A 2 -8.60 -4.86 14.88
CA GLY A 2 -7.19 -4.52 14.62
C GLY A 2 -6.96 -3.23 13.83
N PHE A 3 -8.02 -2.47 13.53
CA PHE A 3 -7.98 -1.32 12.62
C PHE A 3 -8.64 -0.07 13.22
N GLN A 4 -8.57 0.09 14.55
CA GLN A 4 -9.06 1.28 15.25
C GLN A 4 -7.93 2.30 15.40
N THR A 5 -7.59 2.95 14.30
CA THR A 5 -6.42 3.84 14.26
C THR A 5 -6.65 5.11 15.08
N VAL A 6 -5.65 5.46 15.89
CA VAL A 6 -5.58 6.72 16.63
C VAL A 6 -4.63 7.64 15.88
N THR A 7 -5.09 8.86 15.57
CA THR A 7 -4.27 9.88 14.91
C THR A 7 -3.74 10.87 15.94
N VAL A 8 -2.45 11.20 15.85
CA VAL A 8 -1.78 12.24 16.65
C VAL A 8 -1.05 13.23 15.76
N GLY A 9 -0.82 14.45 16.26
CA GLY A 9 -0.26 15.55 15.47
C GLY A 9 -1.25 16.05 14.41
N GLY A 10 -0.73 16.72 13.38
CA GLY A 10 -1.53 17.32 12.31
C GLY A 10 -1.84 18.79 12.57
N THR A 11 -2.92 19.25 11.97
CA THR A 11 -3.30 20.67 12.00
C THR A 11 -4.74 20.90 12.44
N ASP A 12 -5.03 22.14 12.86
CA ASP A 12 -6.40 22.66 13.03
C ASP A 12 -7.02 23.01 11.67
N SER A 13 -8.26 23.51 11.68
CA SER A 13 -8.98 23.93 10.47
C SER A 13 -8.26 25.01 9.65
N GLU A 14 -7.38 25.80 10.27
CA GLU A 14 -6.61 26.86 9.63
C GLU A 14 -5.22 26.39 9.14
N GLY A 15 -4.87 25.12 9.36
CA GLY A 15 -3.58 24.56 8.96
C GLY A 15 -2.44 24.92 9.91
N ASN A 16 -2.72 25.23 11.18
CA ASN A 16 -1.72 25.43 12.22
C ASN A 16 -1.47 24.14 12.99
N ASP A 17 -0.23 23.92 13.45
CA ASP A 17 0.14 22.75 14.25
C ASP A 17 -0.73 22.65 15.52
N ILE A 18 -1.23 21.45 15.81
CA ILE A 18 -2.04 21.17 17.02
C ILE A 18 -1.31 20.31 18.04
N THR A 19 0.01 20.18 17.95
CA THR A 19 0.80 19.38 18.87
C THR A 19 0.61 19.90 20.30
N ASN A 20 0.27 19.00 21.21
CA ASN A 20 0.02 19.34 22.61
C ASN A 20 0.54 18.22 23.54
N GLU A 21 0.43 18.42 24.85
CA GLU A 21 0.90 17.43 25.84
C GLU A 21 0.24 16.05 25.69
N MET A 22 -1.00 16.00 25.20
CA MET A 22 -1.68 14.74 24.92
C MET A 22 -1.03 13.98 23.76
N SER A 23 -0.47 14.68 22.76
CA SER A 23 0.32 14.03 21.70
C SER A 23 1.51 13.24 22.25
N TYR A 24 2.20 13.81 23.25
CA TYR A 24 3.35 13.16 23.89
C TYR A 24 2.93 12.02 24.82
N ILE A 25 1.86 12.20 25.61
CA ILE A 25 1.35 11.15 26.49
C ILE A 25 0.90 9.92 25.68
N VAL A 26 0.26 10.10 24.52
CA VAL A 26 -0.10 8.97 23.64
C VAL A 26 1.16 8.23 23.15
N LEU A 27 2.20 8.95 22.73
CA LEU A 27 3.46 8.33 22.30
C LEU A 27 4.15 7.57 23.45
N ASP A 28 4.14 8.12 24.65
CA ASP A 28 4.66 7.45 25.85
C ASP A 28 3.83 6.21 26.23
N ALA A 29 2.51 6.28 26.08
CA ALA A 29 1.63 5.15 26.32
C ALA A 29 1.92 4.01 25.33
N VAL A 30 2.09 4.30 24.03
CA VAL A 30 2.45 3.28 23.03
C VAL A 30 3.78 2.60 23.39
N LYS A 31 4.80 3.38 23.77
CA LYS A 31 6.10 2.86 24.19
C LYS A 31 6.02 1.99 25.45
N THR A 32 5.17 2.38 26.40
CA THR A 32 5.06 1.73 27.73
C THR A 32 4.18 0.47 27.68
N VAL A 33 3.00 0.57 27.07
CA VAL A 33 2.02 -0.51 26.99
C VAL A 33 2.47 -1.60 26.04
N ARG A 34 3.16 -1.23 24.94
CA ARG A 34 3.67 -2.16 23.93
C ARG A 34 2.59 -3.10 23.36
N ALA A 35 1.38 -2.57 23.15
CA ALA A 35 0.30 -3.31 22.51
C ALA A 35 0.31 -3.08 20.98
N ILE A 36 -0.19 -4.08 20.25
CA ILE A 36 -0.40 -3.98 18.80
C ILE A 36 -1.59 -3.08 18.42
N VAL A 37 -2.47 -2.76 19.37
CA VAL A 37 -3.65 -1.92 19.21
C VAL A 37 -3.75 -0.84 20.30
N PRO A 38 -4.30 0.35 20.00
CA PRO A 38 -4.67 0.80 18.66
C PRO A 38 -3.44 1.06 17.77
N PRO A 39 -3.54 0.92 16.43
CA PRO A 39 -2.54 1.47 15.53
C PRO A 39 -2.44 2.99 15.69
N LEU A 40 -1.22 3.52 15.68
CA LEU A 40 -0.95 4.95 15.81
C LEU A 40 -0.53 5.54 14.45
N ALA A 41 -1.27 6.56 14.01
CA ALA A 41 -0.94 7.40 12.88
C ALA A 41 -0.41 8.75 13.38
N LEU A 42 0.72 9.19 12.85
CA LEU A 42 1.27 10.54 13.05
C LEU A 42 1.07 11.32 11.77
N ARG A 43 0.34 12.44 11.85
CA ARG A 43 0.23 13.39 10.75
C ARG A 43 1.47 14.29 10.69
N TRP A 44 2.12 14.31 9.53
CA TRP A 44 3.36 15.01 9.23
C TRP A 44 3.06 16.27 8.42
N HIS A 45 3.57 17.41 8.89
CA HIS A 45 3.52 18.69 8.19
C HIS A 45 4.73 19.55 8.54
N ASP A 46 5.06 20.53 7.70
CA ASP A 46 6.30 21.31 7.80
C ASP A 46 6.40 22.18 9.07
N LYS A 47 5.26 22.48 9.71
CA LYS A 47 5.19 23.29 10.93
C LYS A 47 5.35 22.47 12.22
N MET A 48 5.48 21.14 12.14
CA MET A 48 5.49 20.30 13.33
C MET A 48 6.74 20.54 14.20
N PRO A 49 6.63 20.53 15.54
CA PRO A 49 7.75 20.82 16.41
C PRO A 49 8.80 19.69 16.36
N LYS A 50 10.08 20.09 16.34
CA LYS A 50 11.23 19.14 16.37
C LYS A 50 11.12 18.12 17.51
N ARG A 51 10.59 18.54 18.67
CA ARG A 51 10.37 17.66 19.84
C ARG A 51 9.42 16.51 19.53
N LEU A 52 8.36 16.72 18.75
CA LEU A 52 7.41 15.65 18.37
C LEU A 52 8.07 14.65 17.41
N VAL A 53 8.84 15.12 16.43
CA VAL A 53 9.62 14.26 15.52
C VAL A 53 10.56 13.35 16.31
N HIS A 54 11.33 13.93 17.24
CA HIS A 54 12.26 13.15 18.06
C HIS A 54 11.54 12.18 18.97
N LYS A 55 10.36 12.55 19.50
CA LYS A 55 9.56 11.64 20.30
C LYS A 55 9.09 10.43 19.50
N ALA A 56 8.61 10.63 18.28
CA ALA A 56 8.21 9.53 17.40
C ALA A 56 9.40 8.60 17.09
N ILE A 57 10.59 9.16 16.83
CA ILE A 57 11.82 8.38 16.62
C ILE A 57 12.19 7.58 17.86
N GLU A 58 12.09 8.17 19.06
CA GLU A 58 12.34 7.50 20.33
C GLU A 58 11.41 6.29 20.53
N VAL A 59 10.13 6.42 20.18
CA VAL A 59 9.17 5.31 20.23
C VAL A 59 9.59 4.20 19.27
N MET A 60 9.90 4.53 18.02
CA MET A 60 10.37 3.55 17.03
C MET A 60 11.68 2.85 17.45
N ALA A 61 12.61 3.61 18.03
CA ALA A 61 13.89 3.13 18.55
C ALA A 61 13.72 2.12 19.70
N SER A 62 12.60 2.15 20.42
CA SER A 62 12.28 1.16 21.47
C SER A 62 11.86 -0.22 20.94
N GLY A 63 11.90 -0.41 19.62
CA GLY A 63 11.43 -1.62 18.94
C GLY A 63 9.92 -1.63 18.68
N MET A 64 9.23 -0.51 18.91
CA MET A 64 7.81 -0.38 18.54
C MET A 64 7.69 -0.11 17.03
N PRO A 65 6.86 -0.87 16.29
CA PRO A 65 6.64 -0.65 14.86
C PRO A 65 5.63 0.50 14.59
N GLN A 66 5.63 1.54 15.42
CA GLN A 66 4.67 2.65 15.42
C GLN A 66 5.37 3.95 15.85
N PRO A 67 4.88 5.14 15.45
CA PRO A 67 3.72 5.40 14.59
C PRO A 67 3.99 5.11 13.10
N ALA A 68 2.91 4.91 12.33
CA ALA A 68 2.94 5.13 10.88
C ALA A 68 2.81 6.64 10.61
N ILE A 69 3.48 7.16 9.58
CA ILE A 69 3.59 8.59 9.32
C ILE A 69 2.83 8.91 8.03
N PHE A 70 1.96 9.92 8.06
CA PHE A 70 1.09 10.34 6.95
C PHE A 70 1.35 11.80 6.61
N ASN A 71 1.54 12.13 5.34
CA ASN A 71 1.95 13.46 4.90
C ASN A 71 0.74 14.35 4.56
N ASP A 72 0.57 15.42 5.32
CA ASP A 72 -0.52 16.38 5.14
C ASP A 72 -0.44 17.10 3.78
N LYS A 73 0.77 17.29 3.21
CA LYS A 73 0.94 17.88 1.87
C LYS A 73 0.23 17.06 0.78
N VAL A 74 -0.01 15.77 1.02
CA VAL A 74 -0.72 14.90 0.08
C VAL A 74 -2.18 14.76 0.48
N ASN A 75 -2.45 14.42 1.74
CA ASN A 75 -3.82 14.12 2.19
C ASN A 75 -4.74 15.33 2.12
N VAL A 76 -4.30 16.50 2.60
CA VAL A 76 -5.10 17.72 2.57
C VAL A 76 -5.41 18.12 1.13
N LEU A 77 -4.39 18.19 0.26
CA LEU A 77 -4.56 18.54 -1.15
C LEU A 77 -5.52 17.59 -1.86
N ARG A 78 -5.46 16.30 -1.55
CA ARG A 78 -6.36 15.30 -2.13
C ARG A 78 -7.80 15.48 -1.70
N LEU A 79 -8.04 15.65 -0.40
CA LEU A 79 -9.39 15.85 0.13
C LEU A 79 -10.01 17.09 -0.52
N VAL A 80 -9.25 18.19 -0.61
CA VAL A 80 -9.66 19.41 -1.31
C VAL A 80 -9.92 19.16 -2.79
N ALA A 81 -9.06 18.39 -3.48
CA ALA A 81 -9.25 18.05 -4.89
C ALA A 81 -10.51 17.20 -5.15
N MET A 82 -11.01 16.48 -4.13
CA MET A 82 -12.31 15.80 -4.19
C MET A 82 -13.49 16.72 -3.89
N GLY A 83 -13.25 17.98 -3.52
CA GLY A 83 -14.26 18.99 -3.20
C GLY A 83 -14.45 19.25 -1.71
N CYS A 84 -13.56 18.73 -0.84
CA CYS A 84 -13.73 18.85 0.59
C CYS A 84 -13.38 20.28 1.00
N PRO A 85 -14.18 20.97 1.83
CA PRO A 85 -13.80 22.24 2.41
C PRO A 85 -12.41 22.13 3.04
N ILE A 86 -11.57 23.15 2.86
CA ILE A 86 -10.19 23.13 3.34
C ILE A 86 -10.13 22.96 4.86
N GLU A 87 -11.10 23.51 5.58
CA GLU A 87 -11.24 23.42 7.03
C GLU A 87 -11.45 21.98 7.49
N ASP A 88 -12.27 21.23 6.76
CA ASP A 88 -12.51 19.80 7.01
C ASP A 88 -11.29 18.98 6.60
N ALA A 89 -10.75 19.24 5.41
CA ALA A 89 -9.57 18.56 4.89
C ALA A 89 -8.37 18.71 5.83
N ASN A 90 -8.19 19.87 6.46
CA ASN A 90 -7.15 20.09 7.46
C ASN A 90 -7.38 19.31 8.76
N ASN A 91 -8.63 19.02 9.11
CA ASN A 91 -9.03 18.30 10.33
C ASN A 91 -9.17 16.78 10.14
N TYR A 92 -8.68 16.23 9.02
CA TYR A 92 -8.80 14.81 8.73
C TYR A 92 -8.08 13.91 9.77
N SER A 93 -8.55 12.68 9.90
CA SER A 93 -7.91 11.60 10.64
C SER A 93 -7.67 10.40 9.73
N ILE A 94 -6.81 9.47 10.14
CA ILE A 94 -6.65 8.19 9.46
C ILE A 94 -7.55 7.15 10.10
N ASN A 95 -8.42 6.55 9.30
CA ASN A 95 -9.19 5.36 9.63
C ASN A 95 -8.52 4.11 9.04
N ASN A 96 -8.63 2.99 9.73
CA ASN A 96 -8.02 1.71 9.34
C ASN A 96 -6.53 1.86 8.96
N CYS A 97 -6.11 1.37 7.79
CA CYS A 97 -4.73 1.43 7.36
C CYS A 97 -4.36 2.80 6.76
N MET A 98 -5.06 3.22 5.71
CA MET A 98 -4.61 4.32 4.83
C MET A 98 -5.67 5.39 4.57
N VAL A 99 -6.86 5.20 5.12
CA VAL A 99 -8.06 5.90 4.67
C VAL A 99 -8.22 7.24 5.39
N PRO A 100 -8.05 8.38 4.71
CA PRO A 100 -8.40 9.65 5.32
C PRO A 100 -9.91 9.72 5.51
N THR A 101 -10.33 10.11 6.71
CA THR A 101 -11.73 10.36 7.09
C THR A 101 -11.85 11.72 7.75
N ILE A 102 -13.06 12.30 7.72
CA ILE A 102 -13.38 13.52 8.46
C ILE A 102 -14.14 13.11 9.73
N PRO A 103 -13.53 13.22 10.93
CA PRO A 103 -14.20 12.81 12.17
C PRO A 103 -15.57 13.48 12.34
N GLY A 104 -16.56 12.70 12.76
CA GLY A 104 -17.95 13.17 12.95
C GLY A 104 -18.78 13.22 11.66
N LYS A 105 -18.16 13.29 10.48
CA LYS A 105 -18.87 13.35 9.21
C LYS A 105 -19.04 11.98 8.59
N ASN A 106 -20.14 11.85 7.86
CA ASN A 106 -20.45 10.63 7.12
C ASN A 106 -19.65 10.54 5.82
N PHE A 107 -18.33 10.41 5.93
CA PHE A 107 -17.38 10.48 4.83
C PHE A 107 -16.61 9.17 4.67
N ASN A 108 -16.43 8.73 3.43
CA ASN A 108 -15.91 7.40 3.07
C ASN A 108 -16.63 6.27 3.83
N HIS A 109 -17.92 6.15 3.56
CA HIS A 109 -18.77 5.06 4.06
C HIS A 109 -18.11 3.69 3.93
N VAL A 110 -17.99 2.93 5.01
CA VAL A 110 -17.56 1.53 4.93
C VAL A 110 -18.72 0.69 4.41
N SER A 111 -18.74 0.58 3.09
CA SER A 111 -19.51 -0.34 2.27
C SER A 111 -19.19 -1.79 2.58
N ALA A 112 -20.02 -2.71 2.09
CA ALA A 112 -19.74 -4.12 2.15
C ALA A 112 -18.40 -4.46 1.48
N TRP A 113 -17.48 -5.04 2.27
CA TRP A 113 -16.09 -5.20 1.90
C TRP A 113 -15.90 -6.29 0.81
N ALA A 114 -15.75 -5.86 -0.45
CA ALA A 114 -15.32 -6.72 -1.56
C ALA A 114 -14.53 -5.91 -2.63
N ASN A 115 -13.40 -5.33 -2.24
CA ASN A 115 -12.75 -4.27 -3.02
C ASN A 115 -11.26 -4.49 -3.34
N GLY A 116 -10.75 -5.73 -3.40
CA GLY A 116 -9.34 -5.99 -3.69
C GLY A 116 -9.04 -6.51 -5.10
N ILE A 117 -8.11 -5.86 -5.83
CA ILE A 117 -7.65 -6.32 -7.15
C ILE A 117 -6.15 -6.64 -7.15
N PRO A 118 -5.77 -7.93 -7.33
CA PRO A 118 -4.38 -8.32 -7.52
C PRO A 118 -3.94 -8.08 -8.97
N VAL A 119 -3.28 -6.95 -9.22
CA VAL A 119 -2.82 -6.55 -10.57
C VAL A 119 -1.91 -7.59 -11.24
N PRO A 120 -1.04 -8.34 -10.54
CA PRO A 120 -0.28 -9.44 -11.15
C PRO A 120 -1.13 -10.53 -11.81
N LEU A 121 -2.38 -10.75 -11.38
CA LEU A 121 -3.29 -11.68 -12.08
C LEU A 121 -3.73 -11.12 -13.44
N CYS A 122 -3.90 -9.81 -13.56
CA CYS A 122 -4.18 -9.14 -14.83
C CYS A 122 -3.02 -9.32 -15.83
N LEU A 123 -1.79 -9.22 -15.33
CA LEU A 123 -0.56 -9.44 -16.11
C LEU A 123 -0.45 -10.91 -16.57
N ASN A 124 -0.65 -11.86 -15.65
CA ASN A 124 -0.64 -13.29 -15.98
C ASN A 124 -1.70 -13.65 -17.02
N THR A 125 -2.90 -13.08 -16.88
CA THR A 125 -3.99 -13.21 -17.87
C THR A 125 -3.56 -12.69 -19.24
N ALA A 126 -2.90 -11.52 -19.29
CA ALA A 126 -2.38 -10.95 -20.52
C ALA A 126 -1.40 -11.92 -21.19
N LEU A 127 -0.45 -12.47 -20.43
CA LEU A 127 0.56 -13.42 -20.91
C LEU A 127 0.02 -14.82 -21.23
N GLY A 128 -1.26 -15.10 -20.97
CA GLY A 128 -1.83 -16.44 -21.12
C GLY A 128 -1.22 -17.46 -20.14
N VAL A 129 -0.68 -17.00 -19.02
CA VAL A 129 -0.20 -17.81 -17.90
C VAL A 129 -1.38 -17.90 -16.93
N ALA A 130 -2.04 -19.06 -16.86
CA ALA A 130 -3.33 -19.18 -16.18
C ALA A 130 -3.28 -18.67 -14.72
N PRO A 131 -3.98 -17.56 -14.38
CA PRO A 131 -4.37 -17.32 -13.00
C PRO A 131 -5.50 -18.29 -12.64
N LEU A 132 -5.81 -18.44 -11.35
CA LEU A 132 -6.93 -19.25 -10.82
C LEU A 132 -8.13 -19.43 -11.77
N ALA A 133 -8.78 -20.61 -11.71
CA ALA A 133 -9.87 -21.03 -12.61
C ALA A 133 -11.07 -20.05 -12.75
N LEU A 134 -11.25 -19.09 -11.82
CA LEU A 134 -12.32 -18.10 -11.80
C LEU A 134 -12.34 -17.13 -13.00
N TYR A 135 -11.23 -16.99 -13.73
CA TYR A 135 -11.08 -16.00 -14.81
C TYR A 135 -11.42 -16.53 -16.22
N LYS A 136 -11.80 -17.80 -16.38
CA LYS A 136 -11.74 -18.47 -17.69
C LYS A 136 -12.70 -17.98 -18.81
N LYS A 137 -13.70 -17.10 -18.59
CA LYS A 137 -14.80 -16.97 -19.58
C LYS A 137 -15.47 -15.62 -19.88
N ALA A 138 -15.03 -14.45 -19.41
CA ALA A 138 -15.62 -13.20 -19.91
C ALA A 138 -14.63 -12.04 -19.97
N GLY A 139 -14.43 -11.44 -21.15
CA GLY A 139 -13.85 -10.11 -21.34
C GLY A 139 -12.36 -9.91 -21.06
N LEU A 140 -11.57 -10.99 -20.97
CA LEU A 140 -10.13 -10.89 -20.72
C LEU A 140 -9.33 -10.86 -22.02
N LYS A 141 -8.35 -9.96 -22.07
CA LYS A 141 -7.38 -9.84 -23.17
C LYS A 141 -6.17 -10.72 -22.84
N THR A 142 -5.97 -11.75 -23.66
CA THR A 142 -4.74 -12.52 -23.71
C THR A 142 -4.04 -12.18 -25.02
N ILE A 143 -2.78 -11.78 -24.93
CA ILE A 143 -1.93 -11.51 -26.09
C ILE A 143 -1.33 -12.81 -26.60
N ASP A 144 -1.03 -12.85 -27.90
CA ASP A 144 -0.23 -13.91 -28.52
C ASP A 144 1.25 -13.57 -28.27
N PRO A 145 1.99 -14.35 -27.45
CA PRO A 145 3.38 -14.06 -27.11
C PRO A 145 4.28 -13.86 -28.35
N ALA A 146 3.99 -14.57 -29.44
CA ALA A 146 4.76 -14.51 -30.68
C ALA A 146 4.49 -13.24 -31.52
N LYS A 147 3.44 -12.49 -31.21
CA LYS A 147 3.03 -11.28 -31.94
C LYS A 147 3.23 -10.00 -31.15
N LEU A 148 3.70 -10.09 -29.91
CA LEU A 148 3.89 -8.92 -29.06
C LEU A 148 5.07 -8.09 -29.58
N SER A 149 4.81 -6.83 -29.93
CA SER A 149 5.83 -5.98 -30.56
C SER A 149 6.59 -5.08 -29.57
N SER A 150 6.04 -4.88 -28.37
CA SER A 150 6.62 -4.04 -27.34
C SER A 150 6.16 -4.40 -25.93
N ALA A 151 6.88 -3.93 -24.92
CA ALA A 151 6.45 -4.03 -23.53
C ALA A 151 5.23 -3.13 -23.22
N GLU A 152 4.98 -2.10 -24.03
CA GLU A 152 3.80 -1.22 -23.91
C GLU A 152 2.51 -2.00 -24.21
N GLU A 153 2.51 -2.84 -25.24
CA GLU A 153 1.35 -3.69 -25.56
C GLU A 153 1.01 -4.67 -24.42
N LEU A 154 2.01 -5.12 -23.66
CA LEU A 154 1.82 -5.92 -22.45
C LEU A 154 1.20 -5.11 -21.32
N MET A 155 1.65 -3.86 -21.13
CA MET A 155 1.05 -2.94 -20.17
C MET A 155 -0.42 -2.68 -20.53
N ASP A 156 -0.72 -2.37 -21.79
CA ASP A 156 -2.07 -2.15 -22.29
C ASP A 156 -2.98 -3.35 -22.03
N ALA A 157 -2.51 -4.58 -22.31
CA ALA A 157 -3.28 -5.78 -22.03
C ALA A 157 -3.49 -6.02 -20.53
N THR A 158 -2.53 -5.64 -19.69
CA THR A 158 -2.65 -5.70 -18.22
C THR A 158 -3.69 -4.70 -17.71
N ILE A 159 -3.66 -3.45 -18.19
CA ILE A 159 -4.64 -2.41 -17.85
C ILE A 159 -6.04 -2.78 -18.37
N GLU A 160 -6.14 -3.42 -19.53
CA GLU A 160 -7.41 -3.90 -20.06
C GLU A 160 -8.07 -4.95 -19.16
N ASN A 161 -7.29 -5.93 -18.70
CA ASN A 161 -7.77 -6.95 -17.76
C ASN A 161 -8.15 -6.33 -16.40
N TYR A 162 -7.39 -5.33 -15.95
CA TYR A 162 -7.73 -4.55 -14.76
C TYR A 162 -9.07 -3.82 -14.92
N ARG A 163 -9.26 -3.10 -16.04
CA ARG A 163 -10.49 -2.38 -16.38
C ARG A 163 -11.70 -3.29 -16.33
N TRP A 164 -11.59 -4.50 -16.86
CA TRP A 164 -12.69 -5.47 -16.77
C TRP A 164 -13.05 -5.81 -15.32
N LEU A 165 -12.06 -6.02 -14.45
CA LEU A 165 -12.27 -6.39 -13.05
C LEU A 165 -12.85 -5.25 -12.22
N VAL A 166 -12.29 -4.05 -12.34
CA VAL A 166 -12.70 -2.90 -11.52
C VAL A 166 -14.17 -2.54 -11.80
N HIS A 167 -14.59 -2.55 -13.07
CA HIS A 167 -15.99 -2.29 -13.43
C HIS A 167 -16.95 -3.33 -12.84
N ARG A 168 -16.56 -4.61 -12.81
CA ARG A 168 -17.41 -5.67 -12.23
C ARG A 168 -17.47 -5.60 -10.71
N LEU A 169 -16.35 -5.34 -10.06
CA LEU A 169 -16.29 -5.21 -8.60
C LEU A 169 -17.10 -4.01 -8.12
N VAL A 170 -17.04 -2.87 -8.82
CA VAL A 170 -17.87 -1.70 -8.48
C VAL A 170 -19.36 -2.00 -8.66
N GLN A 171 -19.76 -2.75 -9.69
CA GLN A 171 -21.15 -3.18 -9.84
C GLN A 171 -21.61 -4.04 -8.64
N ILE A 172 -20.77 -4.99 -8.21
CA ILE A 172 -21.05 -5.82 -7.03
C ILE A 172 -21.16 -4.95 -5.77
N ALA A 173 -20.20 -4.05 -5.54
CA ALA A 173 -20.18 -3.16 -4.40
C ALA A 173 -21.42 -2.25 -4.34
N ASN A 174 -21.85 -1.69 -5.47
CA ASN A 174 -23.06 -0.87 -5.55
C ASN A 174 -24.34 -1.67 -5.22
N ILE A 175 -24.43 -2.94 -5.64
CA ILE A 175 -25.54 -3.83 -5.27
C ILE A 175 -25.50 -4.10 -3.77
N MET A 176 -24.33 -4.38 -3.22
CA MET A 176 -24.18 -4.64 -1.79
C MET A 176 -24.57 -3.39 -0.97
N ASP A 177 -24.15 -2.19 -1.36
CA ASP A 177 -24.54 -0.96 -0.66
C ASP A 177 -26.04 -0.74 -0.65
N ALA A 178 -26.74 -1.05 -1.75
CA ALA A 178 -28.20 -1.01 -1.79
C ALA A 178 -28.83 -2.00 -0.80
N LEU A 179 -28.33 -3.24 -0.74
CA LEU A 179 -28.81 -4.25 0.21
C LEU A 179 -28.53 -3.86 1.66
N TYR A 180 -27.34 -3.32 1.95
CA TYR A 180 -26.98 -2.90 3.30
C TYR A 180 -27.83 -1.73 3.79
N ARG A 181 -28.19 -0.81 2.89
CA ARG A 181 -29.14 0.27 3.18
C ARG A 181 -30.51 -0.26 3.58
N GLU A 182 -31.00 -1.31 2.91
CA GLU A 182 -32.30 -1.92 3.19
C GLU A 182 -32.30 -2.77 4.47
N TYR A 183 -31.28 -3.63 4.65
CA TYR A 183 -31.32 -4.71 5.64
C TYR A 183 -30.46 -4.47 6.89
N ALA A 184 -29.62 -3.43 6.92
CA ALA A 184 -28.66 -3.24 8.01
C ALA A 184 -28.54 -1.79 8.51
N PRO A 185 -29.65 -1.11 8.87
CA PRO A 185 -29.60 0.24 9.44
C PRO A 185 -28.75 0.30 10.71
N ARG A 186 -28.17 1.47 11.00
CA ARG A 186 -27.19 1.67 12.08
C ARG A 186 -27.60 2.80 13.03
N PRO A 187 -28.73 2.67 13.76
CA PRO A 187 -29.28 3.77 14.57
C PRO A 187 -28.31 4.35 15.60
N PHE A 188 -27.46 3.52 16.23
CA PHE A 188 -26.44 4.02 17.16
C PHE A 188 -25.36 4.86 16.47
N LEU A 189 -24.90 4.44 15.29
CA LEU A 189 -23.91 5.21 14.53
C LEU A 189 -24.53 6.50 14.00
N SER A 190 -25.76 6.43 13.51
CA SER A 190 -26.55 7.59 13.06
C SER A 190 -26.74 8.63 14.17
N ALA A 191 -26.77 8.23 15.45
CA ALA A 191 -26.90 9.17 16.56
C ALA A 191 -25.63 9.99 16.87
N ILE A 192 -24.48 9.61 16.31
CA ILE A 192 -23.17 10.25 16.59
C ILE A 192 -22.48 10.78 15.32
N ILE A 193 -23.18 10.78 14.20
CA ILE A 193 -22.70 11.30 12.91
C ILE A 193 -23.50 12.54 12.55
N ASP A 194 -22.78 13.58 12.15
CA ASP A 194 -23.34 14.89 11.81
C ASP A 194 -24.48 14.77 10.78
N ASP A 195 -25.49 15.63 10.97
CA ASP A 195 -26.71 15.78 10.17
C ASP A 195 -27.67 14.57 10.15
N CYS A 196 -27.30 13.38 10.64
CA CYS A 196 -28.21 12.22 10.60
C CYS A 196 -29.50 12.46 11.41
N ILE A 197 -29.39 13.06 12.60
CA ILE A 197 -30.52 13.37 13.48
C ILE A 197 -31.40 14.47 12.87
N GLU A 198 -30.79 15.58 12.46
CA GLU A 198 -31.47 16.75 11.88
C GLU A 198 -32.23 16.37 10.60
N ARG A 199 -31.69 15.42 9.83
CA ARG A 199 -32.30 14.90 8.61
C ARG A 199 -33.30 13.78 8.86
N ALA A 200 -33.34 13.22 10.07
CA ALA A 200 -34.07 12.00 10.39
C ALA A 200 -33.75 10.85 9.41
N GLN A 201 -32.47 10.70 9.05
CA GLN A 201 -31.97 9.70 8.12
C GLN A 201 -30.95 8.80 8.81
N ASP A 202 -30.97 7.49 8.50
CA ASP A 202 -29.88 6.62 8.89
C ASP A 202 -28.59 7.05 8.20
N VAL A 203 -27.45 6.78 8.82
CA VAL A 203 -26.14 7.00 8.23
C VAL A 203 -26.06 6.37 6.84
N ARG A 204 -26.74 5.25 6.55
CA ARG A 204 -26.77 4.63 5.21
C ARG A 204 -27.69 5.30 4.19
N ASP A 205 -28.56 6.22 4.60
CA ASP A 205 -29.46 6.97 3.74
C ASP A 205 -28.93 8.38 3.41
N TRP A 206 -28.00 8.86 4.22
CA TRP A 206 -27.33 10.16 4.08
C TRP A 206 -25.84 9.97 3.76
N ASN A 207 -25.20 10.97 3.17
CA ASN A 207 -23.78 10.95 2.90
C ASN A 207 -23.24 12.39 2.87
N TYR A 208 -22.15 12.66 3.59
CA TYR A 208 -21.49 13.96 3.53
C TYR A 208 -20.81 14.08 2.16
N MET A 209 -21.08 15.17 1.43
CA MET A 209 -20.50 15.40 0.12
C MET A 209 -19.42 16.49 0.21
N PRO A 210 -18.22 16.26 -0.34
CA PRO A 210 -17.87 15.18 -1.27
C PRO A 210 -17.66 13.82 -0.59
N ASP A 211 -17.87 12.74 -1.34
CA ASP A 211 -17.58 11.37 -0.90
C ASP A 211 -16.87 10.58 -2.01
N TYR A 212 -16.19 9.51 -1.62
CA TYR A 212 -15.56 8.56 -2.53
C TYR A 212 -15.70 7.12 -2.02
N ARG A 213 -15.41 6.17 -2.89
CA ARG A 213 -15.18 4.77 -2.52
C ARG A 213 -13.79 4.33 -2.94
N ASP A 214 -13.15 3.52 -2.13
CA ASP A 214 -11.85 2.95 -2.45
C ASP A 214 -11.91 1.51 -3.00
N ILE A 215 -10.93 1.20 -3.85
CA ILE A 215 -10.55 -0.14 -4.28
C ILE A 215 -9.10 -0.37 -3.92
N ASP A 216 -8.81 -1.43 -3.21
CA ASP A 216 -7.47 -1.85 -2.82
C ASP A 216 -6.76 -2.52 -4.01
N LEU A 217 -5.52 -2.10 -4.26
CA LEU A 217 -4.66 -2.74 -5.26
C LEU A 217 -3.47 -3.43 -4.63
N PHE A 218 -3.08 -4.57 -5.22
CA PHE A 218 -1.92 -5.32 -4.76
C PHE A 218 -0.98 -5.63 -5.94
N GLY A 219 0.32 -5.57 -5.70
CA GLY A 219 1.34 -6.00 -6.66
C GLY A 219 1.69 -4.98 -7.75
N LEU A 220 1.56 -3.68 -7.49
CA LEU A 220 1.96 -2.62 -8.45
C LEU A 220 3.42 -2.79 -8.90
N ASN A 221 4.35 -2.90 -7.96
CA ASN A 221 5.78 -3.01 -8.29
C ASN A 221 6.15 -4.41 -8.78
N THR A 222 5.43 -5.46 -8.36
CA THR A 222 5.55 -6.78 -9.02
C THR A 222 5.24 -6.67 -10.52
N VAL A 223 4.22 -5.90 -10.92
CA VAL A 223 3.89 -5.65 -12.33
C VAL A 223 4.92 -4.74 -12.99
N ALA A 224 5.34 -3.65 -12.33
CA ALA A 224 6.34 -2.73 -12.89
C ALA A 224 7.68 -3.42 -13.15
N ASP A 225 8.20 -4.17 -12.18
CA ASP A 225 9.43 -4.95 -12.31
C ASP A 225 9.30 -6.04 -13.39
N SER A 226 8.10 -6.61 -13.55
CA SER A 226 7.83 -7.60 -14.60
C SER A 226 7.85 -6.98 -15.99
N ILE A 227 7.19 -5.83 -16.18
CA ILE A 227 7.20 -5.11 -17.46
C ILE A 227 8.61 -4.61 -17.77
N ALA A 228 9.36 -4.13 -16.77
CA ALA A 228 10.76 -3.74 -16.92
C ALA A 228 11.64 -4.92 -17.35
N ALA A 229 11.48 -6.10 -16.73
CA ALA A 229 12.21 -7.31 -17.12
C ALA A 229 11.88 -7.73 -18.56
N VAL A 230 10.60 -7.71 -18.95
CA VAL A 230 10.18 -7.98 -20.33
C VAL A 230 10.79 -6.97 -21.31
N LYS A 231 10.67 -5.67 -21.02
CA LYS A 231 11.24 -4.60 -21.84
C LYS A 231 12.74 -4.81 -22.04
N LYS A 232 13.46 -5.09 -20.94
CA LYS A 232 14.91 -5.21 -20.94
C LYS A 232 15.37 -6.47 -21.67
N LEU A 233 14.82 -7.62 -21.32
CA LEU A 233 15.36 -8.91 -21.76
C LEU A 233 14.82 -9.34 -23.13
N VAL A 234 13.58 -8.99 -23.47
CA VAL A 234 12.95 -9.41 -24.72
C VAL A 234 13.16 -8.39 -25.83
N PHE A 235 12.96 -7.10 -25.52
CA PHE A 235 12.92 -6.06 -26.55
C PHE A 235 14.24 -5.29 -26.70
N ASP A 236 14.82 -4.82 -25.59
CA ASP A 236 16.03 -4.00 -25.62
C ASP A 236 17.29 -4.88 -25.85
N ASP A 237 17.54 -5.84 -24.97
CA ASP A 237 18.75 -6.69 -25.00
C ASP A 237 18.57 -7.97 -25.84
N LYS A 238 17.32 -8.35 -26.16
CA LYS A 238 16.96 -9.54 -26.95
C LYS A 238 17.64 -10.84 -26.50
N LYS A 239 17.81 -11.01 -25.17
CA LYS A 239 18.41 -12.19 -24.55
C LYS A 239 17.46 -13.39 -24.49
N VAL A 240 16.16 -13.13 -24.45
CA VAL A 240 15.12 -14.15 -24.28
C VAL A 240 13.96 -13.81 -25.22
N THR A 241 13.38 -14.80 -25.91
CA THR A 241 12.16 -14.56 -26.70
C THR A 241 10.93 -14.57 -25.79
N MET A 242 9.86 -13.87 -26.19
CA MET A 242 8.64 -13.80 -25.38
C MET A 242 8.02 -15.19 -25.14
N GLU A 243 8.06 -16.07 -26.14
CA GLU A 243 7.55 -17.44 -26.04
C GLU A 243 8.33 -18.25 -25.02
N LYS A 244 9.66 -18.15 -25.03
CA LYS A 244 10.53 -18.85 -24.09
C LYS A 244 10.32 -18.35 -22.66
N LEU A 245 10.13 -17.04 -22.49
CA LEU A 245 9.78 -16.45 -21.19
C LEU A 245 8.41 -16.96 -20.71
N VAL A 246 7.37 -16.96 -21.55
CA VAL A 246 6.05 -17.46 -21.17
C VAL A 246 6.07 -18.96 -20.84
N GLU A 247 6.86 -19.75 -21.56
CA GLU A 247 7.09 -21.17 -21.24
C GLU A 247 7.75 -21.34 -19.86
N ALA A 248 8.78 -20.53 -19.57
CA ALA A 248 9.42 -20.49 -18.26
C ALA A 248 8.42 -20.15 -17.13
N LEU A 249 7.52 -19.19 -17.35
CA LEU A 249 6.50 -18.83 -16.37
C LEU A 249 5.49 -19.96 -16.13
N LYS A 250 5.00 -20.61 -17.21
CA LYS A 250 4.04 -21.73 -17.13
C LYS A 250 4.61 -22.96 -16.41
N THR A 251 5.92 -23.16 -16.49
CA THR A 251 6.65 -24.24 -15.81
C THR A 251 7.17 -23.83 -14.43
N ASN A 252 6.81 -22.64 -13.94
CA ASN A 252 7.31 -22.09 -12.69
C ASN A 252 8.86 -22.13 -12.62
N TRP A 253 9.51 -21.73 -13.71
CA TRP A 253 10.95 -21.66 -13.90
C TRP A 253 11.70 -22.99 -13.95
N GLN A 254 11.01 -24.13 -13.87
CA GLN A 254 11.65 -25.45 -13.90
C GLN A 254 12.32 -25.71 -15.25
N GLY A 255 13.65 -25.85 -15.26
CA GLY A 255 14.45 -25.98 -16.49
C GLY A 255 14.73 -24.65 -17.19
N TYR A 256 14.42 -23.53 -16.54
CA TYR A 256 14.54 -22.15 -17.01
C TYR A 256 15.17 -21.24 -15.94
N GLU A 257 16.00 -21.82 -15.06
CA GLU A 257 16.61 -21.13 -13.93
C GLU A 257 17.56 -20.00 -14.38
N ASP A 258 18.17 -20.14 -15.55
CA ASP A 258 18.99 -19.14 -16.22
C ASP A 258 18.17 -17.89 -16.64
N ILE A 259 17.00 -18.11 -17.26
CA ILE A 259 16.06 -17.03 -17.60
C ILE A 259 15.57 -16.35 -16.33
N ARG A 260 15.20 -17.12 -15.30
CA ARG A 260 14.79 -16.57 -14.01
C ARG A 260 15.87 -15.67 -13.42
N LYS A 261 17.13 -16.09 -13.46
CA LYS A 261 18.26 -15.29 -12.98
C LYS A 261 18.36 -13.96 -13.73
N LEU A 262 18.24 -13.96 -15.05
CA LEU A 262 18.21 -12.72 -15.84
C LEU A 262 17.05 -11.80 -15.41
N CYS A 263 15.86 -12.36 -15.18
CA CYS A 263 14.70 -11.60 -14.68
C CYS A 263 14.93 -10.98 -13.30
N LEU A 264 15.63 -11.69 -12.39
CA LEU A 264 15.99 -11.18 -11.07
C LEU A 264 17.07 -10.08 -11.12
N GLU A 265 17.94 -10.12 -12.14
CA GLU A 265 19.02 -9.14 -12.38
C GLU A 265 18.59 -7.93 -13.22
N ALA A 266 17.42 -7.97 -13.87
CA ALA A 266 16.85 -6.84 -14.58
C ALA A 266 16.59 -5.65 -13.63
N PRO A 267 16.51 -4.40 -14.15
CA PRO A 267 16.23 -3.22 -13.34
C PRO A 267 15.01 -3.40 -12.42
N LYS A 268 15.13 -2.98 -11.15
CA LYS A 268 14.09 -3.12 -10.13
C LYS A 268 13.74 -1.80 -9.47
N PHE A 269 12.46 -1.60 -9.20
CA PHE A 269 11.93 -0.45 -8.48
C PHE A 269 12.60 -0.31 -7.11
N GLY A 270 12.80 0.93 -6.65
CA GLY A 270 13.42 1.23 -5.35
C GLY A 270 14.92 1.50 -5.40
N ASN A 271 15.47 1.78 -6.58
CA ASN A 271 16.90 1.99 -6.81
C ASN A 271 17.24 3.34 -7.46
N ASP A 272 16.32 4.30 -7.44
CA ASP A 272 16.40 5.57 -8.18
C ASP A 272 16.79 5.34 -9.64
N ASP A 273 16.04 4.47 -10.33
CA ASP A 273 16.30 4.03 -11.69
C ASP A 273 15.07 4.30 -12.56
N ASP A 274 15.17 5.34 -13.40
CA ASP A 274 14.08 5.78 -14.27
C ASP A 274 13.60 4.70 -15.24
N TYR A 275 14.42 3.69 -15.54
CA TYR A 275 14.02 2.60 -16.44
C TYR A 275 12.78 1.85 -15.93
N VAL A 276 12.67 1.67 -14.62
CA VAL A 276 11.59 0.92 -13.95
C VAL A 276 10.68 1.83 -13.13
N ASP A 277 11.21 2.91 -12.55
CA ASP A 277 10.41 3.85 -11.77
C ASP A 277 9.35 4.53 -12.63
N LEU A 278 9.68 4.89 -13.88
CA LEU A 278 8.70 5.49 -14.80
C LEU A 278 7.64 4.49 -15.28
N ILE A 279 7.97 3.19 -15.33
CA ILE A 279 7.00 2.12 -15.60
C ILE A 279 6.01 2.00 -14.44
N SER A 280 6.51 1.97 -13.19
CA SER A 280 5.66 1.98 -11.98
C SER A 280 4.72 3.18 -11.95
N ARG A 281 5.24 4.38 -12.26
CA ARG A 281 4.45 5.61 -12.39
C ARG A 281 3.34 5.48 -13.42
N GLU A 282 3.65 4.99 -14.61
CA GLU A 282 2.67 4.89 -15.70
C GLU A 282 1.59 3.84 -15.39
N VAL A 283 1.98 2.66 -14.87
CA VAL A 283 1.03 1.64 -14.42
C VAL A 283 0.11 2.24 -13.35
N GLY A 284 0.67 2.90 -12.33
CA GLY A 284 -0.11 3.50 -11.25
C GLY A 284 -1.10 4.56 -11.76
N LYS A 285 -0.64 5.45 -12.65
CA LYS A 285 -1.49 6.46 -13.28
C LYS A 285 -2.66 5.84 -14.05
N ARG A 286 -2.40 4.88 -14.94
CA ARG A 286 -3.43 4.27 -15.78
C ARG A 286 -4.47 3.48 -14.97
N LEU A 287 -4.03 2.75 -13.94
CA LEU A 287 -4.95 2.07 -13.02
C LEU A 287 -5.88 3.08 -12.34
N SER A 288 -5.35 4.21 -11.86
CA SER A 288 -6.14 5.29 -11.24
C SER A 288 -7.14 5.90 -12.21
N GLU A 289 -6.71 6.19 -13.44
CA GLU A 289 -7.57 6.75 -14.49
C GLU A 289 -8.72 5.80 -14.85
N GLU A 290 -8.49 4.49 -14.95
CA GLU A 290 -9.57 3.52 -15.19
C GLU A 290 -10.52 3.43 -13.99
N THR A 291 -10.00 3.46 -12.76
CA THR A 291 -10.83 3.39 -11.54
C THR A 291 -11.77 4.58 -11.43
N LYS A 292 -11.27 5.78 -11.70
CA LYS A 292 -12.04 7.04 -11.64
C LYS A 292 -13.20 7.10 -12.62
N LYS A 293 -13.24 6.23 -13.65
CA LYS A 293 -14.39 6.09 -14.56
C LYS A 293 -15.58 5.38 -13.91
N CYS A 294 -15.35 4.65 -12.83
CA CYS A 294 -16.40 3.99 -12.07
C CYS A 294 -17.05 4.96 -11.07
N LYS A 295 -18.33 4.74 -10.77
CA LYS A 295 -19.10 5.57 -9.84
C LYS A 295 -19.82 4.73 -8.79
N THR A 296 -19.96 5.31 -7.61
CA THR A 296 -20.75 4.75 -6.52
C THR A 296 -22.25 4.91 -6.82
N ASN A 297 -23.11 4.22 -6.05
CA ASN A 297 -24.56 4.42 -6.08
C ASN A 297 -25.00 5.84 -5.67
N TRP A 298 -24.10 6.63 -5.06
CA TRP A 298 -24.30 8.06 -4.75
C TRP A 298 -23.79 9.01 -5.84
N GLY A 299 -23.22 8.47 -6.92
CA GLY A 299 -22.69 9.25 -8.04
C GLY A 299 -21.28 9.81 -7.83
N GLY A 300 -20.68 9.59 -6.66
CA GLY A 300 -19.28 9.93 -6.35
C GLY A 300 -18.27 9.04 -7.08
N PRO A 301 -17.01 9.48 -7.21
CA PRO A 301 -15.97 8.70 -7.87
C PRO A 301 -15.57 7.48 -7.04
N VAL A 302 -15.08 6.45 -7.73
CA VAL A 302 -14.27 5.39 -7.12
C VAL A 302 -12.79 5.75 -7.30
N VAL A 303 -12.00 5.59 -6.26
CA VAL A 303 -10.55 5.83 -6.24
C VAL A 303 -9.83 4.55 -5.81
N ILE A 304 -8.52 4.51 -6.00
CA ILE A 304 -7.71 3.42 -5.45
C ILE A 304 -7.28 3.77 -4.02
N ASP A 305 -7.12 2.77 -3.17
CA ASP A 305 -6.45 2.91 -1.87
C ASP A 305 -5.25 1.96 -1.70
N GLY A 306 -4.36 2.36 -0.79
CA GLY A 306 -3.13 1.65 -0.45
C GLY A 306 -3.30 0.56 0.60
N THR A 307 -4.51 0.33 1.10
CA THR A 307 -4.75 -0.64 2.16
C THR A 307 -4.41 -2.05 1.66
N ALA A 308 -3.37 -2.63 2.25
CA ALA A 308 -2.85 -3.92 1.82
C ALA A 308 -3.03 -5.04 2.85
N ALA A 309 -3.02 -4.73 4.16
CA ALA A 309 -3.04 -5.71 5.24
C ALA A 309 -2.14 -6.94 4.95
N THR A 310 -2.73 -8.12 4.75
CA THR A 310 -2.03 -9.35 4.33
C THR A 310 -2.41 -9.82 2.93
N ALA A 311 -3.09 -8.98 2.14
CA ALA A 311 -3.63 -9.32 0.83
C ALA A 311 -2.54 -9.57 -0.24
N TRP A 312 -1.42 -8.84 -0.17
CA TRP A 312 -0.24 -9.05 -1.01
C TRP A 312 0.33 -10.48 -0.89
N TRP A 313 0.16 -11.12 0.27
CA TRP A 313 0.50 -12.53 0.49
C TRP A 313 -0.63 -13.47 0.08
N SER A 314 -1.89 -13.17 0.42
CA SER A 314 -3.01 -14.09 0.13
C SER A 314 -3.28 -14.20 -1.36
N PHE A 315 -3.20 -13.09 -2.11
CA PHE A 315 -3.31 -13.10 -3.56
C PHE A 315 -2.03 -13.60 -4.25
N GLY A 316 -0.86 -13.41 -3.64
CA GLY A 316 0.39 -14.00 -4.10
C GLY A 316 0.33 -15.53 -4.16
N ARG A 317 -0.25 -16.16 -3.13
CA ARG A 317 -0.46 -17.62 -3.02
C ARG A 317 -1.23 -18.24 -4.19
N VAL A 318 -2.05 -17.44 -4.87
CA VAL A 318 -2.91 -17.89 -5.97
C VAL A 318 -2.49 -17.33 -7.33
N CYS A 319 -1.32 -16.69 -7.38
CA CYS A 319 -0.75 -16.08 -8.57
C CYS A 319 0.41 -16.93 -9.09
N ALA A 320 0.34 -17.31 -10.37
CA ALA A 320 1.43 -17.96 -11.09
C ALA A 320 2.68 -17.07 -11.19
N ALA A 321 3.84 -17.66 -11.47
CA ALA A 321 5.11 -16.96 -11.62
C ALA A 321 4.99 -15.73 -12.54
N THR A 322 5.73 -14.66 -12.22
CA THR A 322 5.69 -13.38 -12.95
C THR A 322 7.08 -12.98 -13.46
N PRO A 323 7.18 -12.23 -14.58
CA PRO A 323 8.46 -11.88 -15.21
C PRO A 323 9.49 -11.15 -14.32
N ASP A 324 9.11 -10.63 -13.17
CA ASP A 324 10.02 -10.07 -12.16
C ASP A 324 10.92 -11.13 -11.49
N GLY A 325 10.72 -12.42 -11.79
CA GLY A 325 11.49 -13.54 -11.25
C GLY A 325 10.83 -14.21 -10.03
N ARG A 326 9.66 -13.72 -9.63
CA ARG A 326 8.84 -14.29 -8.57
C ARG A 326 8.33 -15.69 -8.96
N THR A 327 8.34 -16.64 -8.02
CA THR A 327 7.83 -17.99 -8.28
C THR A 327 6.34 -18.10 -7.95
N ASN A 328 5.67 -19.11 -8.49
CA ASN A 328 4.25 -19.37 -8.24
C ASN A 328 3.98 -19.47 -6.73
N GLY A 329 3.00 -18.70 -6.25
CA GLY A 329 2.57 -18.74 -4.85
C GLY A 329 3.43 -17.92 -3.87
N ASP A 330 4.50 -17.27 -4.32
CA ASP A 330 5.24 -16.28 -3.51
C ASP A 330 4.42 -14.99 -3.30
N PRO A 331 4.70 -14.20 -2.25
CA PRO A 331 4.02 -12.92 -2.06
C PRO A 331 4.36 -11.88 -3.15
N PHE A 332 3.48 -10.92 -3.37
CA PHE A 332 3.79 -9.72 -4.14
C PHE A 332 4.68 -8.75 -3.34
N ASN A 333 5.04 -7.62 -3.95
CA ASN A 333 5.63 -6.51 -3.20
C ASN A 333 4.68 -6.11 -2.07
N ASP A 334 5.23 -5.87 -0.88
CA ASP A 334 4.42 -5.60 0.30
C ASP A 334 3.95 -4.15 0.35
N GLY A 335 2.80 -3.92 0.96
CA GLY A 335 2.10 -2.65 0.76
C GLY A 335 1.69 -2.46 -0.69
N THR A 336 1.65 -1.21 -1.15
CA THR A 336 1.27 -0.89 -2.53
C THR A 336 2.40 -0.26 -3.32
N ILE A 337 3.40 0.35 -2.66
CA ILE A 337 4.53 0.98 -3.35
C ILE A 337 5.91 0.57 -2.82
N SER A 338 6.00 -0.35 -1.86
CA SER A 338 7.32 -0.82 -1.41
C SER A 338 8.03 -1.59 -2.53
N PRO A 339 9.38 -1.53 -2.61
CA PRO A 339 10.15 -2.40 -3.49
C PRO A 339 9.85 -3.88 -3.23
N MET A 340 10.06 -4.73 -4.23
CA MET A 340 10.12 -6.18 -3.99
C MET A 340 11.21 -6.49 -2.95
N ALA A 341 10.96 -7.44 -2.05
CA ALA A 341 11.89 -7.78 -0.98
C ALA A 341 13.29 -8.13 -1.54
N GLY A 342 14.33 -7.40 -1.10
CA GLY A 342 15.71 -7.57 -1.54
C GLY A 342 16.06 -6.94 -2.90
N ALA A 343 15.10 -6.24 -3.53
CA ALA A 343 15.30 -5.61 -4.84
C ALA A 343 15.97 -4.23 -4.73
N ASP A 344 15.71 -3.52 -3.63
CA ASP A 344 16.30 -2.23 -3.27
C ASP A 344 17.73 -2.39 -2.72
N LYS A 345 18.71 -1.93 -3.48
CA LYS A 345 20.15 -2.16 -3.23
C LYS A 345 20.97 -0.87 -3.15
N LYS A 346 20.35 0.30 -3.35
CA LYS A 346 21.02 1.62 -3.33
C LYS A 346 20.70 2.47 -2.08
N GLY A 347 20.19 1.84 -1.03
CA GLY A 347 19.91 2.47 0.25
C GLY A 347 18.58 3.24 0.30
N PRO A 348 18.19 3.71 1.50
CA PRO A 348 16.82 4.15 1.77
C PRO A 348 16.45 5.45 1.04
N THR A 349 17.40 6.35 0.82
CA THR A 349 17.14 7.58 0.04
C THR A 349 16.85 7.29 -1.43
N ALA A 350 17.49 6.28 -2.03
CA ALA A 350 17.16 5.85 -3.39
C ALA A 350 15.74 5.29 -3.46
N VAL A 351 15.32 4.54 -2.42
CA VAL A 351 13.95 4.08 -2.30
C VAL A 351 12.97 5.25 -2.20
N LEU A 352 13.23 6.26 -1.36
CA LEU A 352 12.39 7.46 -1.29
C LEU A 352 12.24 8.13 -2.66
N LYS A 353 13.34 8.28 -3.40
CA LYS A 353 13.30 8.89 -4.75
C LYS A 353 12.51 8.07 -5.75
N SER A 354 12.65 6.74 -5.77
CA SER A 354 11.82 5.88 -6.61
C SER A 354 10.34 5.98 -6.27
N VAL A 355 10.00 5.94 -4.96
CA VAL A 355 8.61 6.09 -4.49
C VAL A 355 8.04 7.46 -4.88
N ALA A 356 8.81 8.53 -4.72
CA ALA A 356 8.39 9.89 -5.05
C ALA A 356 8.08 10.11 -6.54
N LYS A 357 8.65 9.30 -7.44
CA LYS A 357 8.33 9.36 -8.88
C LYS A 357 6.92 8.87 -9.18
N VAL A 358 6.31 8.09 -8.29
CA VAL A 358 4.92 7.64 -8.41
C VAL A 358 4.04 8.58 -7.60
N ASP A 359 3.72 9.74 -8.20
CA ASP A 359 2.96 10.81 -7.55
C ASP A 359 1.64 10.27 -6.96
N PRO A 360 1.44 10.35 -5.63
CA PRO A 360 0.22 9.86 -5.00
C PRO A 360 -1.01 10.67 -5.39
N LEU A 361 -0.89 11.94 -5.81
CA LEU A 361 -2.03 12.74 -6.28
C LEU A 361 -2.52 12.28 -7.66
N ALA A 362 -1.62 11.82 -8.52
CA ALA A 362 -1.96 11.25 -9.83
C ALA A 362 -2.39 9.77 -9.74
N SER A 363 -1.66 8.98 -8.94
CA SER A 363 -1.94 7.57 -8.68
C SER A 363 -2.99 7.41 -7.58
N TRP A 364 -2.58 7.22 -6.32
CA TRP A 364 -3.48 7.10 -5.15
C TRP A 364 -2.71 7.09 -3.81
N ASN A 365 -3.37 6.72 -2.70
CA ASN A 365 -2.75 6.63 -1.38
C ASN A 365 -1.85 5.40 -1.34
N GLN A 366 -0.56 5.58 -1.13
CA GLN A 366 0.39 4.47 -1.19
C GLN A 366 0.82 4.02 0.19
N LEU A 367 0.86 2.71 0.41
CA LEU A 367 1.42 2.09 1.60
C LEU A 367 2.86 1.68 1.30
N PHE A 368 3.77 2.24 2.09
CA PHE A 368 5.21 2.10 1.91
C PHE A 368 5.84 1.62 3.23
N ASN A 369 6.47 0.46 3.17
CA ASN A 369 7.20 -0.15 4.27
C ASN A 369 8.71 0.04 4.11
N GLN A 370 9.38 0.32 5.23
CA GLN A 370 10.83 0.25 5.34
C GLN A 370 11.23 -0.52 6.59
N THR A 371 12.46 -1.03 6.61
CA THR A 371 13.02 -1.71 7.79
C THR A 371 14.30 -1.00 8.20
N PHE A 372 14.39 -0.54 9.45
CA PHE A 372 15.58 0.10 10.01
C PHE A 372 15.94 -0.56 11.34
N MET A 373 17.22 -0.86 11.57
CA MET A 373 17.63 -1.37 12.88
C MET A 373 17.57 -0.26 13.95
N PRO A 374 17.25 -0.58 15.23
CA PRO A 374 17.16 0.41 16.31
C PRO A 374 18.40 1.30 16.48
N GLN A 375 19.58 0.76 16.18
CA GLN A 375 20.86 1.50 16.22
C GLN A 375 20.90 2.71 15.27
N TYR A 376 20.12 2.70 14.18
CA TYR A 376 19.99 3.83 13.26
C TYR A 376 18.96 4.87 13.71
N LEU A 377 18.29 4.63 14.85
CA LEU A 377 17.26 5.51 15.41
C LEU A 377 17.70 6.15 16.74
N THR A 378 18.94 5.93 17.18
CA THR A 378 19.44 6.37 18.49
C THR A 378 20.73 7.18 18.37
N GLY A 379 21.07 7.92 19.43
CA GLY A 379 22.30 8.72 19.49
C GLY A 379 22.39 9.74 18.35
N HIS A 380 23.57 9.86 17.73
CA HIS A 380 23.80 10.78 16.61
C HIS A 380 23.00 10.43 15.35
N ASN A 381 22.61 9.16 15.18
CA ASN A 381 21.82 8.71 14.03
C ASN A 381 20.37 9.19 14.07
N ALA A 382 19.83 9.51 15.25
CA ALA A 382 18.46 9.98 15.39
C ALA A 382 18.21 11.28 14.59
N GLU A 383 19.19 12.18 14.52
CA GLU A 383 19.08 13.39 13.71
C GLU A 383 19.13 13.06 12.20
N SER A 384 20.02 12.15 11.77
CA SER A 384 20.05 11.68 10.37
C SER A 384 18.72 11.05 9.97
N PHE A 385 18.09 10.27 10.86
CA PHE A 385 16.77 9.71 10.63
C PHE A 385 15.67 10.79 10.59
N ALA A 386 15.76 11.83 11.43
CA ALA A 386 14.87 12.98 11.35
C ALA A 386 14.98 13.70 10.00
N GLN A 387 16.19 13.86 9.45
CA GLN A 387 16.40 14.41 8.11
C GLN A 387 15.88 13.47 7.00
N TYR A 388 15.97 12.15 7.20
CA TYR A 388 15.35 11.17 6.32
C TYR A 388 13.81 11.31 6.29
N LEU A 389 13.17 11.45 7.45
CA LEU A 389 11.72 11.73 7.55
C LEU A 389 11.35 13.07 6.92
N LYS A 390 12.18 14.10 7.11
CA LYS A 390 12.00 15.39 6.42
C LYS A 390 12.05 15.22 4.90
N THR A 391 13.01 14.46 4.39
CA THR A 391 13.13 14.14 2.96
C THR A 391 11.90 13.40 2.44
N PHE A 392 11.36 12.45 3.21
CA PHE A 392 10.08 11.80 2.89
C PHE A 392 8.94 12.83 2.73
N GLY A 393 8.83 13.77 3.67
CA GLY A 393 7.81 14.82 3.65
C GLY A 393 7.97 15.77 2.46
N ASP A 394 9.20 16.23 2.20
CA ASP A 394 9.55 17.17 1.13
C ASP A 394 9.35 16.57 -0.26
N LEU A 395 9.59 15.27 -0.42
CA LEU A 395 9.35 14.55 -1.66
C LEU A 395 7.86 14.30 -1.96
N GLY A 396 6.95 14.72 -1.07
CA GLY A 396 5.51 14.53 -1.28
C GLY A 396 5.08 13.07 -1.23
N ILE A 397 5.80 12.21 -0.51
CA ILE A 397 5.41 10.81 -0.34
C ILE A 397 4.25 10.76 0.65
N HIS A 398 3.20 9.99 0.31
CA HIS A 398 1.95 9.94 1.08
C HIS A 398 2.12 9.41 2.51
N HIS A 399 2.79 8.27 2.66
CA HIS A 399 2.88 7.56 3.93
C HIS A 399 4.16 6.73 4.00
N ILE A 400 4.67 6.53 5.21
CA ILE A 400 5.79 5.61 5.49
C ILE A 400 5.62 4.99 6.87
N GLN A 401 6.02 3.72 7.02
CA GLN A 401 6.04 3.02 8.29
C GLN A 401 7.19 2.02 8.37
N PHE A 402 7.57 1.65 9.59
CA PHE A 402 8.83 0.97 9.85
C PHE A 402 8.67 -0.33 10.64
N THR A 403 9.39 -1.37 10.22
CA THR A 403 9.80 -2.44 11.12
C THR A 403 11.15 -2.06 11.72
N THR A 404 11.28 -2.16 13.05
CA THR A 404 12.50 -1.79 13.77
C THR A 404 13.21 -2.97 14.42
N VAL A 405 13.14 -4.14 13.78
CA VAL A 405 13.74 -5.39 14.25
C VAL A 405 14.72 -5.90 13.19
N GLY A 406 15.89 -6.38 13.63
CA GLY A 406 16.92 -6.94 12.74
C GLY A 406 16.58 -8.35 12.25
N ARG A 407 17.14 -8.73 11.09
CA ARG A 407 16.96 -10.04 10.47
C ARG A 407 17.30 -11.18 11.42
N ASP A 408 18.45 -11.14 12.09
CA ASP A 408 18.89 -12.21 12.98
C ASP A 408 17.91 -12.46 14.14
N THR A 409 17.31 -11.39 14.68
CA THR A 409 16.28 -11.52 15.73
C THR A 409 15.00 -12.15 15.19
N LEU A 410 14.58 -11.79 13.97
CA LEU A 410 13.41 -12.39 13.35
C LEU A 410 13.65 -13.87 13.03
N GLU A 411 14.83 -14.22 12.52
CA GLU A 411 15.21 -15.61 12.24
C GLU A 411 15.32 -16.45 13.52
N ASP A 412 15.87 -15.90 14.62
CA ASP A 412 15.89 -16.58 15.91
C ASP A 412 14.47 -16.74 16.45
N ALA A 413 13.61 -15.74 16.31
CA ALA A 413 12.20 -15.82 16.71
C ALA A 413 11.39 -16.84 15.91
N GLN A 414 11.75 -17.12 14.65
CA GLN A 414 11.14 -18.22 13.89
C GLN A 414 11.55 -19.60 14.44
N LYS A 415 12.80 -19.75 14.88
CA LYS A 415 13.35 -21.01 15.39
C LYS A 415 12.99 -21.27 16.85
N HIS A 416 12.90 -20.20 17.63
CA HIS A 416 12.73 -20.19 19.08
C HIS A 416 11.62 -19.22 19.50
N PRO A 417 10.37 -19.41 19.03
CA PRO A 417 9.27 -18.47 19.28
C PRO A 417 9.00 -18.24 20.78
N GLU A 418 9.30 -19.22 21.63
CA GLU A 418 9.17 -19.14 23.09
C GLU A 418 10.04 -18.05 23.74
N LYS A 419 11.15 -17.65 23.09
CA LYS A 419 12.02 -16.56 23.57
C LYS A 419 11.51 -15.18 23.19
N TYR A 420 10.57 -15.11 22.24
CA TYR A 420 10.11 -13.86 21.62
C TYR A 420 8.57 -13.68 21.66
N PRO A 421 7.88 -13.97 22.78
CA PRO A 421 6.41 -13.95 22.82
C PRO A 421 5.81 -12.57 22.53
N ASN A 422 6.57 -11.50 22.78
CA ASN A 422 6.13 -10.11 22.62
C ASN A 422 6.83 -9.40 21.45
N LEU A 423 7.52 -10.12 20.56
CA LEU A 423 8.20 -9.52 19.43
C LEU A 423 7.16 -9.02 18.41
N MET A 424 7.12 -7.71 18.21
CA MET A 424 6.20 -7.07 17.28
C MET A 424 6.90 -6.66 15.99
N VAL A 425 6.17 -6.77 14.88
CA VAL A 425 6.61 -6.33 13.56
C VAL A 425 5.55 -5.51 12.86
N ARG A 426 5.95 -4.66 11.91
CA ARG A 426 5.01 -3.99 11.01
C ARG A 426 4.71 -4.91 9.83
N VAL A 427 3.43 -5.21 9.59
CA VAL A 427 3.01 -6.02 8.44
C VAL A 427 2.72 -5.08 7.26
N ALA A 428 1.48 -4.63 7.08
CA ALA A 428 1.15 -3.53 6.17
C ALA A 428 -0.08 -2.79 6.70
N GLY A 429 0.17 -1.67 7.40
CA GLY A 429 -0.87 -0.81 7.96
C GLY A 429 -1.27 -1.18 9.39
N PHE A 430 -0.75 -2.30 9.91
CA PHE A 430 -0.93 -2.73 11.30
C PHE A 430 0.32 -3.41 11.85
N ALA A 431 0.39 -3.49 13.18
CA ALA A 431 1.40 -4.25 13.91
C ALA A 431 0.84 -5.62 14.32
N ALA A 432 1.70 -6.63 14.37
CA ALA A 432 1.35 -7.97 14.85
C ALA A 432 2.49 -8.56 15.67
N TYR A 433 2.16 -9.51 16.56
CA TYR A 433 3.18 -10.38 17.14
C TYR A 433 3.72 -11.29 16.05
N PHE A 434 5.05 -11.31 15.92
CA PHE A 434 5.73 -12.02 14.85
C PHE A 434 5.42 -13.53 14.88
N ILE A 435 5.37 -14.11 16.08
CA ILE A 435 5.12 -15.55 16.27
C ILE A 435 3.69 -15.98 15.92
N ASP A 436 2.74 -15.03 15.84
CA ASP A 436 1.34 -15.29 15.46
C ASP A 436 1.15 -15.31 13.94
N LEU A 437 2.17 -14.89 13.17
CA LEU A 437 2.11 -14.82 11.71
C LEU A 437 2.40 -16.17 11.06
N ASP A 438 1.72 -16.46 9.95
CA ASP A 438 2.06 -17.59 9.09
C ASP A 438 3.52 -17.49 8.64
N LYS A 439 4.23 -18.64 8.60
CA LYS A 439 5.66 -18.69 8.26
C LYS A 439 6.00 -17.96 6.96
N LYS A 440 5.15 -18.01 5.92
CA LYS A 440 5.42 -17.29 4.67
C LYS A 440 5.34 -15.76 4.83
N ILE A 441 4.49 -15.27 5.73
CA ILE A 441 4.44 -13.84 6.06
C ILE A 441 5.72 -13.46 6.82
N GLN A 442 6.11 -14.27 7.80
CA GLN A 442 7.36 -14.07 8.54
C GLN A 442 8.58 -14.04 7.61
N ASP A 443 8.70 -15.03 6.72
CA ASP A 443 9.77 -15.13 5.72
C ASP A 443 9.82 -13.88 4.83
N SER A 444 8.65 -13.36 4.43
CA SER A 444 8.57 -12.12 3.63
C SER A 444 9.00 -10.89 4.41
N ILE A 445 8.70 -10.80 5.71
CA ILE A 445 9.15 -9.69 6.56
C ILE A 445 10.67 -9.76 6.76
N ILE A 446 11.22 -10.96 6.97
CA ILE A 446 12.66 -11.23 7.05
C ILE A 446 13.39 -10.87 5.75
N ALA A 447 12.76 -11.13 4.61
CA ALA A 447 13.32 -10.86 3.29
C ALA A 447 13.39 -9.36 2.97
N ARG A 448 12.64 -8.49 3.66
CA ARG A 448 12.75 -7.04 3.48
C ARG A 448 14.19 -6.58 3.71
N THR A 449 14.61 -5.60 2.91
CA THR A 449 15.95 -5.04 3.00
C THR A 449 16.10 -4.25 4.30
N PRO A 450 17.05 -4.61 5.18
CA PRO A 450 17.38 -3.81 6.35
C PRO A 450 18.18 -2.58 5.90
N GLN A 451 17.56 -1.40 5.97
CA GLN A 451 18.18 -0.15 5.56
C GLN A 451 19.24 0.31 6.56
N CYS A 452 20.23 1.01 6.02
CA CYS A 452 21.27 1.70 6.78
C CYS A 452 21.28 3.17 6.33
N LEU A 453 21.47 4.09 7.29
CA LEU A 453 21.52 5.54 7.03
C LEU A 453 22.86 6.01 6.47
#